data_AF-A0A4Q8UTB7-F1
#
_entry.id   AF-A0A4Q8UTB7-F1
#
_cell.length_a   1.000
_cell.length_b   1.000
_cell.length_c   1.000
_cell.angle_alpha   90.00
_cell.angle_beta   90.00
_cell.angle_gamma   90.00
#
_symmetry.space_group_name_H-M   'P 1'
#
loop_
_entity.id
_entity.type
_entity.pdbx_description
1 polymer ?
#
loop_
_entity_poly.entity_id
_entity_poly.type
_entity_poly.pdbx_seq_one_letter_code
_entity_poly.pdbx_strand_id
1 'polypeptide(L)'
;MPTFGVQGLDVSGHQSGVDWLQQWKMGARFAYVKASEGNYYTNPLYGSQYQGARNVGMIRGAYHFAIPNWSSGADQARYFVDSGGGWTPDGHTLPPVLDFEFNPYEGRTIGGFYFGNTCYGMSPSQLTAWVKDFGNTMQALTGRLPVIYTNTSWWRQCLSDPEGFGDYPLWVAAYPGVPTNDAGPVPSSWETYSMWQYSSTGPFAGDSNVWNGTYEGLVAFAKNGVPPAAIRAIAELRAVTPALGSATSDISCGLPGGGCYQGFTFGAAVWHPATGAQPSFVGPIRDAWAKTGFEGGRLGYPTSSEICGLRDGGCYQAYQRGEILYTSTTGAQPSPFGEIRTRYRLAGAENGVLGYPTSAEICSVTNGGCYQSYQGGEIMWSGATGAQLTETGPIRTTYRQAGAETGVLGYPTSAKICGLRDGGCYQAYQRGEILWTTATGAHISRSGGIRDLYRRTGAENGALGYPTSAEICSVTSGGCYQSYQGGEIMWSGATGAQLTETGPIRTTYRQAGAETGVLGYPTSAKICGLRDGGCYQAYQRGEILWTTATGAHISRSGGIRDLYRRTGAENGALGYPTSAEICSVTSGGCYQSYQGGRIIWSAATGAQIG
;
A
#
# COMPACT_ATOMS: atom_id res chain seq x y z
N MET A 1 55.72 -9.60 -20.78
CA MET A 1 54.53 -10.03 -20.03
C MET A 1 54.39 -9.10 -18.83
N PRO A 2 53.17 -8.70 -18.47
CA PRO A 2 52.92 -7.99 -17.22
C PRO A 2 53.44 -8.78 -16.02
N THR A 3 53.99 -8.11 -15.02
CA THR A 3 54.56 -8.74 -13.81
C THR A 3 53.57 -8.79 -12.64
N PHE A 4 52.32 -8.42 -12.88
CA PHE A 4 51.24 -8.43 -11.90
C PHE A 4 50.15 -9.41 -12.32
N GLY A 5 49.21 -9.63 -11.41
CA GLY A 5 47.98 -10.33 -11.71
C GLY A 5 48.18 -11.83 -11.96
N VAL A 6 47.09 -12.48 -12.36
CA VAL A 6 47.11 -13.89 -12.74
C VAL A 6 47.20 -13.96 -14.25
N GLN A 7 48.14 -14.73 -14.79
CA GLN A 7 48.30 -14.88 -16.23
C GLN A 7 47.27 -15.86 -16.79
N GLY A 8 46.82 -15.59 -18.01
CA GLY A 8 45.89 -16.45 -18.74
C GLY A 8 46.00 -16.24 -20.24
N LEU A 9 45.12 -16.91 -20.97
CA LEU A 9 45.06 -16.84 -22.42
C LEU A 9 43.63 -16.95 -22.92
N ASP A 10 43.42 -16.62 -24.18
CA ASP A 10 42.20 -16.98 -24.87
C ASP A 10 42.50 -17.63 -26.22
N VAL A 11 41.62 -18.53 -26.64
CA VAL A 11 41.80 -19.34 -27.84
C VAL A 11 40.49 -19.46 -28.62
N SER A 12 40.63 -19.70 -29.91
CA SER A 12 39.52 -19.85 -30.85
C SER A 12 39.77 -21.02 -31.81
N GLY A 13 38.95 -21.12 -32.86
CA GLY A 13 39.16 -22.08 -33.94
C GLY A 13 40.50 -21.91 -34.67
N HIS A 14 41.22 -20.80 -34.48
CA HIS A 14 42.55 -20.58 -35.07
C HIS A 14 43.65 -21.44 -34.42
N GLN A 15 43.45 -21.91 -33.17
CA GLN A 15 44.38 -22.80 -32.49
C GLN A 15 43.92 -24.26 -32.63
N SER A 16 44.33 -24.91 -33.72
CA SER A 16 43.95 -26.30 -34.05
C SER A 16 44.38 -27.35 -33.02
N GLY A 17 45.32 -27.01 -32.14
CA GLY A 17 45.70 -27.81 -30.98
C GLY A 17 46.45 -26.96 -29.95
N VAL A 18 46.07 -27.06 -28.68
CA VAL A 18 46.68 -26.30 -27.58
C VAL A 18 47.33 -27.29 -26.61
N ASP A 19 48.64 -27.18 -26.42
CA ASP A 19 49.33 -27.90 -25.34
C ASP A 19 49.06 -27.18 -24.00
N TRP A 20 47.93 -27.54 -23.38
CA TRP A 20 47.46 -26.96 -22.13
C TRP A 20 48.43 -27.16 -20.96
N LEU A 21 49.14 -28.30 -20.93
CA LEU A 21 50.11 -28.57 -19.87
C LEU A 21 51.31 -27.64 -20.01
N GLN A 22 51.75 -27.37 -21.24
CA GLN A 22 52.78 -26.37 -21.50
C GLN A 22 52.32 -24.97 -21.12
N GLN A 23 51.08 -24.57 -21.45
CA GLN A 23 50.55 -23.27 -21.04
C GLN A 23 50.53 -23.12 -19.51
N TRP A 24 50.12 -24.17 -18.79
CA TRP A 24 50.15 -24.20 -17.33
C TRP A 24 51.56 -24.06 -16.75
N LYS A 25 52.54 -24.77 -17.32
CA LYS A 25 53.97 -24.67 -16.93
C LYS A 25 54.54 -23.28 -17.18
N MET A 26 54.08 -22.58 -18.22
CA MET A 26 54.43 -21.19 -18.51
C MET A 26 53.76 -20.18 -17.58
N GLY A 27 52.86 -20.62 -16.69
CA GLY A 27 52.26 -19.79 -15.63
C GLY A 27 50.80 -19.40 -15.85
N ALA A 28 50.17 -19.81 -16.96
CA ALA A 28 48.75 -19.54 -17.17
C ALA A 28 47.89 -20.29 -16.13
N ARG A 29 46.85 -19.63 -15.62
CA ARG A 29 45.91 -20.19 -14.62
C ARG A 29 44.44 -20.01 -15.01
N PHE A 30 44.15 -19.25 -16.06
CA PHE A 30 42.81 -19.20 -16.64
C PHE A 30 42.83 -19.15 -18.16
N ALA A 31 41.70 -19.57 -18.76
CA ALA A 31 41.49 -19.51 -20.19
C ALA A 31 40.07 -19.06 -20.58
N TYR A 32 39.93 -18.28 -21.65
CA TYR A 32 38.66 -18.13 -22.37
C TYR A 32 38.70 -18.87 -23.70
N VAL A 33 37.57 -19.45 -24.12
CA VAL A 33 37.48 -20.20 -25.38
C VAL A 33 36.31 -19.68 -26.20
N LYS A 34 36.54 -19.38 -27.49
CA LYS A 34 35.45 -18.97 -28.38
C LYS A 34 34.44 -20.10 -28.47
N ALA A 35 33.19 -19.86 -28.07
CA ALA A 35 32.12 -20.83 -28.22
C ALA A 35 31.35 -20.59 -29.52
N SER A 36 31.04 -19.33 -29.84
CA SER A 36 30.16 -18.97 -30.95
C SER A 36 30.47 -17.59 -31.55
N GLU A 37 29.92 -17.37 -32.74
CA GLU A 37 29.91 -16.09 -33.46
C GLU A 37 28.58 -15.91 -34.19
N GLY A 38 27.97 -14.73 -34.05
CA GLY A 38 26.61 -14.51 -34.54
C GLY A 38 25.65 -15.58 -33.99
N ASN A 39 24.52 -15.80 -34.64
CA ASN A 39 23.66 -16.94 -34.31
C ASN A 39 23.78 -18.11 -35.30
N TYR A 40 24.96 -18.25 -35.94
CA TYR A 40 25.18 -19.20 -37.03
C TYR A 40 26.45 -20.06 -36.89
N TYR A 41 27.47 -19.61 -36.16
CA TYR A 41 28.74 -20.34 -36.03
C TYR A 41 28.96 -20.82 -34.59
N THR A 42 29.32 -22.09 -34.45
CA THR A 42 29.93 -22.65 -33.23
C THR A 42 31.35 -23.10 -33.52
N ASN A 43 32.25 -22.93 -32.53
CA ASN A 43 33.62 -23.39 -32.65
C ASN A 43 33.68 -24.93 -32.54
N PRO A 44 34.09 -25.67 -33.60
CA PRO A 44 34.14 -27.13 -33.55
C PRO A 44 35.16 -27.68 -32.54
N LEU A 45 36.14 -26.86 -32.15
CA LEU A 45 37.18 -27.20 -31.17
C LEU A 45 36.80 -26.78 -29.74
N TYR A 46 35.65 -26.15 -29.53
CA TYR A 46 35.25 -25.61 -28.21
C TYR A 46 35.35 -26.67 -27.11
N GLY A 47 34.75 -27.85 -27.33
CA GLY A 47 34.73 -28.91 -26.32
C GLY A 47 36.13 -29.37 -25.89
N SER A 48 37.05 -29.58 -26.84
CA SER A 48 38.41 -30.03 -26.55
C SER A 48 39.27 -28.91 -25.93
N GLN A 49 39.10 -27.67 -26.37
CA GLN A 49 39.80 -26.51 -25.83
C GLN A 49 39.33 -26.20 -24.39
N TYR A 50 38.02 -26.11 -24.17
CA TYR A 50 37.42 -25.78 -22.88
C TYR A 50 37.73 -26.83 -21.81
N GLN A 51 37.58 -28.13 -22.14
CA GLN A 51 37.91 -29.20 -21.21
C GLN A 51 39.42 -29.40 -21.06
N GLY A 52 40.20 -29.19 -22.12
CA GLY A 52 41.66 -29.27 -22.06
C GLY A 52 42.26 -28.29 -21.06
N ALA A 53 41.81 -27.04 -21.05
CA ALA A 53 42.19 -26.05 -20.05
C ALA A 53 41.82 -26.51 -18.63
N ARG A 54 40.59 -27.02 -18.44
CA ARG A 54 40.12 -27.48 -17.13
C ARG A 54 40.91 -28.67 -16.59
N ASN A 55 41.31 -29.60 -17.47
CA ASN A 55 42.03 -30.82 -17.10
C ASN A 55 43.40 -30.55 -16.49
N VAL A 56 44.06 -29.44 -16.87
CA VAL A 56 45.32 -29.01 -16.27
C VAL A 56 45.14 -28.09 -15.05
N GLY A 57 43.89 -27.81 -14.66
CA GLY A 57 43.55 -27.06 -13.45
C GLY A 57 43.18 -25.59 -13.67
N MET A 58 43.08 -25.12 -14.91
CA MET A 58 42.72 -23.72 -15.18
C MET A 58 41.24 -23.43 -14.86
N ILE A 59 40.99 -22.22 -14.38
CA ILE A 59 39.66 -21.60 -14.38
C ILE A 59 39.34 -21.22 -15.83
N ARG A 60 38.13 -21.50 -16.30
CA ARG A 60 37.81 -21.38 -17.73
C ARG A 60 36.46 -20.72 -17.95
N GLY A 61 36.35 -19.95 -19.02
CA GLY A 61 35.11 -19.34 -19.50
C GLY A 61 34.98 -19.45 -21.01
N ALA A 62 33.83 -19.02 -21.50
CA ALA A 62 33.53 -18.98 -22.93
C ALA A 62 33.36 -17.53 -23.37
N TYR A 63 33.62 -17.25 -24.65
CA TYR A 63 33.30 -15.97 -25.26
C TYR A 63 32.51 -16.12 -26.56
N HIS A 64 31.76 -15.07 -26.87
CA HIS A 64 30.93 -14.97 -28.07
C HIS A 64 31.32 -13.74 -28.88
N PHE A 65 31.70 -13.95 -30.14
CA PHE A 65 32.01 -12.86 -31.07
C PHE A 65 30.73 -12.28 -31.65
N ALA A 66 30.43 -11.03 -31.31
CA ALA A 66 29.19 -10.38 -31.70
C ALA A 66 29.17 -10.02 -33.18
N ILE A 67 28.01 -10.23 -33.83
CA ILE A 67 27.72 -9.68 -35.17
C ILE A 67 26.43 -8.86 -35.08
N PRO A 68 26.49 -7.59 -34.64
CA PRO A 68 25.30 -6.86 -34.17
C PRO A 68 24.30 -6.51 -35.26
N ASN A 69 24.76 -6.39 -36.50
CA ASN A 69 23.91 -6.12 -37.66
C ASN A 69 23.24 -7.37 -38.25
N TRP A 70 23.57 -8.57 -37.75
CA TRP A 70 23.02 -9.83 -38.22
C TRP A 70 21.74 -10.25 -37.48
N SER A 71 21.73 -10.15 -36.15
CA SER A 71 20.58 -10.51 -35.30
C SER A 71 20.59 -9.73 -33.99
N SER A 72 19.52 -9.83 -33.21
CA SER A 72 19.38 -9.12 -31.93
C SER A 72 20.40 -9.59 -30.88
N GLY A 73 20.64 -8.75 -29.86
CA GLY A 73 21.49 -9.11 -28.74
C GLY A 73 20.92 -10.29 -27.97
N ALA A 74 19.60 -10.32 -27.76
CA ALA A 74 18.91 -11.42 -27.11
C ALA A 74 19.06 -12.75 -27.87
N ASP A 75 19.00 -12.75 -29.21
CA ASP A 75 19.14 -13.97 -30.00
C ASP A 75 20.56 -14.53 -29.94
N GLN A 76 21.57 -13.65 -30.01
CA GLN A 76 22.97 -14.07 -29.86
C GLN A 76 23.28 -14.53 -28.45
N ALA A 77 22.71 -13.91 -27.42
CA ALA A 77 22.84 -14.36 -26.03
C ALA A 77 22.27 -15.78 -25.83
N ARG A 78 21.07 -16.07 -26.35
CA ARG A 78 20.48 -17.42 -26.29
C ARG A 78 21.36 -18.44 -27.01
N TYR A 79 21.76 -18.12 -28.25
CA TYR A 79 22.62 -18.99 -29.04
C TYR A 79 23.95 -19.26 -28.34
N PHE A 80 24.53 -18.25 -27.71
CA PHE A 80 25.77 -18.39 -26.95
C PHE A 80 25.60 -19.34 -25.76
N VAL A 81 24.56 -19.17 -24.94
CA VAL A 81 24.29 -20.05 -23.80
C VAL A 81 24.11 -21.50 -24.28
N ASP A 82 23.35 -21.72 -25.35
CA ASP A 82 23.14 -23.05 -25.95
C ASP A 82 24.44 -23.65 -26.52
N SER A 83 25.39 -22.80 -26.90
CA SER A 83 26.68 -23.19 -27.50
C SER A 83 27.83 -23.29 -26.49
N GLY A 84 27.56 -23.16 -25.18
CA GLY A 84 28.55 -23.32 -24.11
C GLY A 84 28.82 -22.08 -23.26
N GLY A 85 28.12 -20.97 -23.50
CA GLY A 85 28.18 -19.73 -22.73
C GLY A 85 27.46 -19.76 -21.38
N GLY A 86 27.01 -20.93 -20.91
CA GLY A 86 26.41 -21.08 -19.59
C GLY A 86 27.42 -20.81 -18.47
N TRP A 87 26.92 -20.40 -17.29
CA TRP A 87 27.73 -20.15 -16.11
C TRP A 87 27.22 -20.94 -14.90
N THR A 88 28.13 -21.38 -14.05
CA THR A 88 27.85 -22.00 -12.76
C THR A 88 28.77 -21.40 -11.69
N PRO A 89 28.28 -21.17 -10.46
CA PRO A 89 29.07 -20.60 -9.35
C PRO A 89 30.05 -21.63 -8.71
N ASP A 90 30.71 -22.45 -9.52
CA ASP A 90 31.57 -23.54 -9.05
C ASP A 90 33.01 -23.09 -8.72
N GLY A 91 33.33 -21.82 -8.97
CA GLY A 91 34.67 -21.24 -8.78
C GLY A 91 35.69 -21.66 -9.82
N HIS A 92 35.25 -22.36 -10.86
CA HIS A 92 36.06 -22.75 -12.01
C HIS A 92 35.47 -22.25 -13.34
N THR A 93 34.21 -21.81 -13.35
CA THR A 93 33.48 -21.23 -14.48
C THR A 93 33.49 -19.72 -14.43
N LEU A 94 34.25 -19.11 -15.32
CA LEU A 94 34.27 -17.66 -15.47
C LEU A 94 32.95 -17.17 -16.09
N PRO A 95 32.54 -15.93 -15.78
CA PRO A 95 31.37 -15.32 -16.40
C PRO A 95 31.51 -15.30 -17.94
N PRO A 96 30.39 -15.42 -18.67
CA PRO A 96 30.40 -15.41 -20.12
C PRO A 96 30.93 -14.08 -20.66
N VAL A 97 31.69 -14.11 -21.75
CA VAL A 97 32.23 -12.89 -22.38
C VAL A 97 31.44 -12.56 -23.64
N LEU A 98 31.03 -11.30 -23.73
CA LEU A 98 30.62 -10.66 -24.97
C LEU A 98 31.87 -10.01 -25.60
N ASP A 99 32.30 -10.52 -26.73
CA ASP A 99 33.36 -9.95 -27.54
C ASP A 99 32.74 -8.97 -28.54
N PHE A 100 32.90 -7.67 -28.24
CA PHE A 100 32.23 -6.55 -28.91
C PHE A 100 33.27 -5.55 -29.39
N GLU A 101 33.76 -5.77 -30.61
CA GLU A 101 34.91 -5.05 -31.13
C GLU A 101 34.84 -4.76 -32.63
N PHE A 102 35.96 -4.29 -33.19
CA PHE A 102 36.16 -4.01 -34.61
C PHE A 102 35.55 -5.09 -35.49
N ASN A 103 34.81 -4.68 -36.51
CA ASN A 103 34.24 -5.60 -37.48
C ASN A 103 35.34 -6.22 -38.37
N PRO A 104 35.63 -7.53 -38.26
CA PRO A 104 36.68 -8.19 -39.04
C PRO A 104 36.24 -8.41 -40.51
N TYR A 105 34.95 -8.17 -40.79
CA TYR A 105 34.33 -8.33 -42.11
C TYR A 105 33.99 -6.99 -42.75
N GLU A 106 34.59 -5.89 -42.29
CA GLU A 106 34.34 -4.54 -42.82
C GLU A 106 34.40 -4.51 -44.35
N GLY A 107 33.35 -3.97 -44.96
CA GLY A 107 33.21 -3.81 -46.40
C GLY A 107 32.92 -5.10 -47.18
N ARG A 108 32.76 -6.25 -46.51
CA ARG A 108 32.57 -7.55 -47.18
C ARG A 108 31.10 -7.95 -47.27
N THR A 109 30.77 -8.65 -48.35
CA THR A 109 29.53 -9.40 -48.50
C THR A 109 29.85 -10.89 -48.51
N ILE A 110 29.34 -11.65 -47.54
CA ILE A 110 29.55 -13.10 -47.42
C ILE A 110 28.17 -13.76 -47.38
N GLY A 111 27.95 -14.79 -48.20
CA GLY A 111 26.65 -15.48 -48.26
C GLY A 111 25.47 -14.58 -48.63
N GLY A 112 25.71 -13.47 -49.35
CA GLY A 112 24.67 -12.48 -49.70
C GLY A 112 24.38 -11.44 -48.63
N PHE A 113 25.02 -11.51 -47.46
CA PHE A 113 24.87 -10.53 -46.38
C PHE A 113 26.04 -9.54 -46.35
N TYR A 114 25.76 -8.24 -46.29
CA TYR A 114 26.77 -7.18 -46.19
C TYR A 114 27.06 -6.85 -44.72
N PHE A 115 28.31 -7.00 -44.29
CA PHE A 115 28.71 -6.89 -42.89
C PHE A 115 28.94 -5.45 -42.40
N GLY A 116 28.77 -4.43 -43.24
CA GLY A 116 28.86 -3.03 -42.83
C GLY A 116 30.30 -2.51 -42.71
N ASN A 117 30.46 -1.38 -42.02
CA ASN A 117 31.76 -0.75 -41.76
C ASN A 117 32.39 -1.25 -40.45
N THR A 118 33.46 -0.63 -39.96
CA THR A 118 34.09 -0.93 -38.66
C THR A 118 33.12 -0.91 -37.46
N CYS A 119 31.99 -0.20 -37.56
CA CYS A 119 30.91 -0.14 -36.56
C CYS A 119 29.66 -0.91 -37.03
N TYR A 120 29.83 -1.92 -37.89
CA TYR A 120 28.76 -2.78 -38.43
C TYR A 120 27.68 -2.05 -39.24
N GLY A 121 27.91 -0.79 -39.62
CA GLY A 121 26.91 0.07 -40.27
C GLY A 121 25.79 0.55 -39.33
N MET A 122 26.02 0.47 -38.02
CA MET A 122 25.03 0.83 -36.98
C MET A 122 25.40 2.13 -36.29
N SER A 123 24.38 2.84 -35.78
CA SER A 123 24.59 4.04 -34.96
C SER A 123 25.08 3.69 -33.55
N PRO A 124 25.71 4.65 -32.84
CA PRO A 124 26.07 4.51 -31.43
C PRO A 124 24.92 4.06 -30.53
N SER A 125 23.73 4.60 -30.73
CA SER A 125 22.54 4.25 -29.94
C SER A 125 22.04 2.84 -30.24
N GLN A 126 22.12 2.38 -31.49
CA GLN A 126 21.76 1.02 -31.87
C GLN A 126 22.72 -0.01 -31.27
N LEU A 127 24.03 0.23 -31.33
CA LEU A 127 25.03 -0.63 -30.70
C LEU A 127 24.87 -0.65 -29.18
N THR A 128 24.67 0.51 -28.54
CA THR A 128 24.39 0.60 -27.10
C THR A 128 23.15 -0.20 -26.69
N ALA A 129 22.06 -0.08 -27.45
CA ALA A 129 20.85 -0.84 -27.20
C ALA A 129 21.07 -2.35 -27.38
N TRP A 130 21.84 -2.74 -28.39
CA TRP A 130 22.18 -4.14 -28.67
C TRP A 130 22.98 -4.78 -27.52
N VAL A 131 24.01 -4.10 -27.00
CA VAL A 131 24.80 -4.60 -25.86
C VAL A 131 23.92 -4.78 -24.63
N LYS A 132 23.02 -3.83 -24.35
CA LYS A 132 22.06 -3.93 -23.23
C LYS A 132 21.09 -5.09 -23.41
N ASP A 133 20.60 -5.32 -24.63
CA ASP A 133 19.70 -6.44 -24.94
C ASP A 133 20.38 -7.79 -24.74
N PHE A 134 21.63 -7.93 -25.20
CA PHE A 134 22.47 -9.11 -24.96
C PHE A 134 22.72 -9.30 -23.46
N GLY A 135 23.19 -8.26 -22.76
CA GLY A 135 23.55 -8.34 -21.35
C GLY A 135 22.37 -8.67 -20.43
N ASN A 136 21.21 -8.04 -20.65
CA ASN A 136 19.98 -8.35 -19.91
C ASN A 136 19.54 -9.80 -20.12
N THR A 137 19.67 -10.30 -21.35
CA THR A 137 19.34 -11.69 -21.68
C THR A 137 20.30 -12.67 -21.02
N MET A 138 21.61 -12.39 -21.03
CA MET A 138 22.60 -13.20 -20.31
C MET A 138 22.36 -13.22 -18.80
N GLN A 139 22.04 -12.06 -18.20
CA GLN A 139 21.72 -11.96 -16.77
C GLN A 139 20.48 -12.80 -16.43
N ALA A 140 19.47 -12.81 -17.30
CA ALA A 140 18.27 -13.62 -17.11
C ALA A 140 18.55 -15.13 -17.26
N LEU A 141 19.39 -15.54 -18.20
CA LEU A 141 19.69 -16.94 -18.48
C LEU A 141 20.70 -17.56 -17.49
N THR A 142 21.66 -16.77 -17.03
CA THR A 142 22.83 -17.27 -16.29
C THR A 142 22.97 -16.70 -14.88
N GLY A 143 22.22 -15.65 -14.55
CA GLY A 143 22.43 -14.89 -13.31
C GLY A 143 23.65 -13.97 -13.35
N ARG A 144 24.32 -13.79 -14.51
CA ARG A 144 25.49 -12.92 -14.68
C ARG A 144 25.34 -12.00 -15.89
N LEU A 145 25.68 -10.72 -15.69
CA LEU A 145 26.05 -9.84 -16.79
C LEU A 145 27.34 -10.40 -17.43
N PRO A 146 27.45 -10.34 -18.77
CA PRO A 146 28.64 -10.79 -19.43
C PRO A 146 29.81 -9.85 -19.13
N VAL A 147 31.02 -10.38 -19.18
CA VAL A 147 32.22 -9.55 -19.33
C VAL A 147 32.16 -8.92 -20.72
N ILE A 148 32.43 -7.62 -20.85
CA ILE A 148 32.60 -6.98 -22.15
C ILE A 148 34.08 -7.01 -22.51
N TYR A 149 34.42 -7.74 -23.57
CA TYR A 149 35.68 -7.58 -24.26
C TYR A 149 35.56 -6.48 -25.32
N THR A 150 36.47 -5.51 -25.28
CA THR A 150 36.51 -4.41 -26.27
C THR A 150 37.88 -3.73 -26.30
N ASN A 151 38.13 -2.98 -27.38
CA ASN A 151 39.19 -1.98 -27.44
C ASN A 151 38.65 -0.58 -27.07
N THR A 152 39.40 0.21 -26.30
CA THR A 152 38.98 1.55 -25.87
C THR A 152 38.73 2.51 -27.04
N SER A 153 39.57 2.48 -28.08
CA SER A 153 39.40 3.38 -29.22
C SER A 153 38.15 3.04 -30.03
N TRP A 154 37.89 1.76 -30.24
CA TRP A 154 36.70 1.30 -30.93
C TRP A 154 35.41 1.61 -30.16
N TRP A 155 35.39 1.37 -28.84
CA TRP A 155 34.23 1.68 -28.00
C TRP A 155 33.87 3.17 -28.07
N ARG A 156 34.87 4.05 -27.96
CA ARG A 156 34.68 5.51 -28.09
C ARG A 156 34.21 5.90 -29.49
N GLN A 157 34.78 5.31 -30.53
CA GLN A 157 34.43 5.61 -31.92
C GLN A 157 33.01 5.14 -32.27
N CYS A 158 32.68 3.89 -31.98
CA CYS A 158 31.46 3.25 -32.48
C CYS A 158 30.27 3.41 -31.54
N LEU A 159 30.48 3.52 -30.22
CA LEU A 159 29.37 3.70 -29.26
C LEU A 159 29.30 5.12 -28.70
N SER A 160 30.27 5.99 -28.99
CA SER A 160 30.36 7.34 -28.41
C SER A 160 30.51 7.35 -26.89
N ASP A 161 31.23 6.36 -26.36
CA ASP A 161 31.62 6.24 -24.94
C ASP A 161 30.45 6.39 -23.93
N PRO A 162 29.38 5.58 -24.08
CA PRO A 162 28.16 5.73 -23.30
C PRO A 162 28.39 5.37 -21.82
N GLU A 163 27.63 6.03 -20.94
CA GLU A 163 27.52 5.67 -19.53
C GLU A 163 26.59 4.44 -19.33
N GLY A 164 26.62 3.87 -18.12
CA GLY A 164 25.69 2.82 -17.70
C GLY A 164 26.14 1.38 -17.99
N PHE A 165 27.43 1.17 -18.25
CA PHE A 165 28.02 -0.18 -18.37
C PHE A 165 28.97 -0.54 -17.22
N GLY A 166 29.10 0.30 -16.19
CA GLY A 166 30.00 0.06 -15.06
C GLY A 166 29.72 -1.21 -14.25
N ASP A 167 28.52 -1.80 -14.37
CA ASP A 167 28.18 -3.10 -13.77
C ASP A 167 28.69 -4.31 -14.56
N TYR A 168 29.08 -4.14 -15.83
CA TYR A 168 29.70 -5.17 -16.65
C TYR A 168 31.19 -5.26 -16.30
N PRO A 169 31.77 -6.43 -16.06
CA PRO A 169 33.22 -6.56 -15.97
C PRO A 169 33.87 -6.20 -17.31
N LEU A 170 34.98 -5.46 -17.28
CA LEU A 170 35.70 -5.07 -18.50
C LEU A 170 36.91 -5.98 -18.74
N TRP A 171 37.01 -6.47 -19.97
CA TRP A 171 38.21 -7.07 -20.53
C TRP A 171 38.72 -6.17 -21.66
N VAL A 172 39.76 -5.40 -21.39
CA VAL A 172 40.26 -4.41 -22.36
C VAL A 172 41.34 -5.01 -23.25
N ALA A 173 41.28 -4.74 -24.54
CA ALA A 173 42.33 -5.09 -25.50
C ALA A 173 43.26 -3.88 -25.74
N ALA A 174 44.54 -4.02 -25.38
CA ALA A 174 45.55 -2.99 -25.62
C ALA A 174 46.95 -3.62 -25.77
N TYR A 175 47.63 -3.32 -26.89
CA TYR A 175 48.89 -3.97 -27.27
C TYR A 175 50.06 -2.98 -27.27
N PRO A 176 50.66 -2.70 -26.11
CA PRO A 176 51.81 -1.81 -26.03
C PRO A 176 53.01 -2.44 -26.74
N GLY A 177 53.74 -1.65 -27.53
CA GLY A 177 54.92 -2.12 -28.26
C GLY A 177 56.11 -2.56 -27.37
N VAL A 178 56.03 -2.29 -26.07
CA VAL A 178 56.99 -2.76 -25.05
C VAL A 178 56.23 -3.31 -23.84
N PRO A 179 56.77 -4.30 -23.10
CA PRO A 179 56.15 -4.82 -21.88
C PRO A 179 55.89 -3.71 -20.85
N THR A 180 54.66 -3.64 -20.34
CA THR A 180 54.22 -2.68 -19.32
C THR A 180 53.24 -3.36 -18.35
N ASN A 181 52.97 -2.70 -17.22
CA ASN A 181 51.98 -3.09 -16.22
C ASN A 181 50.72 -2.21 -16.25
N ASP A 182 50.50 -1.52 -17.37
CA ASP A 182 49.39 -0.59 -17.56
C ASP A 182 48.77 -0.80 -18.95
N ALA A 183 47.45 -1.04 -18.98
CA ALA A 183 46.67 -1.19 -20.20
C ALA A 183 46.35 0.18 -20.86
N GLY A 184 46.64 1.27 -20.16
CA GLY A 184 46.26 2.62 -20.55
C GLY A 184 44.80 2.95 -20.23
N PRO A 185 44.25 4.02 -20.84
CA PRO A 185 42.89 4.46 -20.58
C PRO A 185 41.84 3.41 -20.96
N VAL A 186 40.83 3.24 -20.10
CA VAL A 186 39.63 2.43 -20.35
C VAL A 186 38.46 3.34 -20.81
N PRO A 187 37.38 2.77 -21.39
CA PRO A 187 36.19 3.56 -21.70
C PRO A 187 35.52 4.15 -20.46
N SER A 188 34.79 5.26 -20.61
CA SER A 188 34.29 6.11 -19.52
C SER A 188 33.35 5.41 -18.54
N SER A 189 32.63 4.39 -19.00
CA SER A 189 31.75 3.56 -18.16
C SER A 189 32.48 2.81 -17.06
N TRP A 190 33.82 2.67 -17.15
CA TRP A 190 34.63 1.90 -16.21
C TRP A 190 35.71 2.76 -15.56
N GLU A 191 35.86 2.62 -14.25
CA GLU A 191 36.99 3.19 -13.50
C GLU A 191 38.27 2.35 -13.69
N THR A 192 38.13 1.06 -13.97
CA THR A 192 39.23 0.10 -14.16
C THR A 192 38.79 -1.12 -14.96
N TYR A 193 39.73 -1.99 -15.35
CA TYR A 193 39.47 -3.26 -16.03
C TYR A 193 39.60 -4.46 -15.08
N SER A 194 38.81 -5.50 -15.33
CA SER A 194 38.93 -6.80 -14.66
C SER A 194 40.04 -7.65 -15.30
N MET A 195 40.14 -7.59 -16.64
CA MET A 195 41.15 -8.31 -17.42
C MET A 195 41.73 -7.42 -18.51
N TRP A 196 42.96 -7.72 -18.89
CA TRP A 196 43.65 -7.05 -19.97
C TRP A 196 44.26 -8.07 -20.92
N GLN A 197 43.90 -7.98 -22.20
CA GLN A 197 44.59 -8.68 -23.29
C GLN A 197 45.76 -7.81 -23.77
N TYR A 198 46.97 -8.23 -23.43
CA TYR A 198 48.18 -7.42 -23.59
C TYR A 198 49.02 -7.79 -24.82
N SER A 199 48.72 -8.92 -25.47
CA SER A 199 49.45 -9.38 -26.65
C SER A 199 48.62 -10.38 -27.45
N SER A 200 48.57 -10.19 -28.77
CA SER A 200 47.96 -11.13 -29.72
C SER A 200 48.95 -12.13 -30.34
N THR A 201 50.24 -12.05 -29.95
CA THR A 201 51.32 -12.85 -30.56
C THR A 201 52.07 -13.69 -29.54
N GLY A 202 51.57 -13.75 -28.30
CA GLY A 202 52.14 -14.58 -27.25
C GLY A 202 52.56 -13.81 -25.99
N PRO A 203 53.07 -14.51 -24.98
CA PRO A 203 53.79 -15.78 -25.08
C PRO A 203 52.93 -17.04 -25.22
N PHE A 204 51.63 -16.98 -24.90
CA PHE A 204 50.78 -18.17 -24.89
C PHE A 204 50.33 -18.57 -26.30
N ALA A 205 49.76 -19.77 -26.44
CA ALA A 205 49.38 -20.35 -27.74
C ALA A 205 48.27 -19.56 -28.48
N GLY A 206 47.48 -18.77 -27.74
CA GLY A 206 46.57 -17.77 -28.29
C GLY A 206 46.90 -16.39 -27.71
N ASP A 207 45.89 -15.54 -27.59
CA ASP A 207 46.10 -14.20 -27.10
C ASP A 207 46.38 -14.22 -25.59
N SER A 208 47.29 -13.37 -25.14
CA SER A 208 47.83 -13.39 -23.79
C SER A 208 47.15 -12.35 -22.91
N ASN A 209 46.66 -12.84 -21.76
CA ASN A 209 45.80 -12.10 -20.87
C ASN A 209 46.36 -12.04 -19.46
N VAL A 210 45.95 -11.00 -18.72
CA VAL A 210 46.19 -10.89 -17.29
C VAL A 210 44.89 -10.51 -16.58
N TRP A 211 44.57 -11.22 -15.51
CA TRP A 211 43.54 -10.85 -14.56
C TRP A 211 44.08 -9.81 -13.58
N ASN A 212 43.34 -8.72 -13.38
CA ASN A 212 43.69 -7.64 -12.48
C ASN A 212 43.34 -7.98 -11.02
N GLY A 213 44.17 -8.79 -10.37
CA GLY A 213 43.99 -9.16 -8.96
C GLY A 213 44.70 -10.46 -8.59
N THR A 214 44.33 -11.03 -7.44
CA THR A 214 44.88 -12.31 -6.97
C THR A 214 44.16 -13.51 -7.57
N TYR A 215 44.74 -14.70 -7.39
CA TYR A 215 44.12 -15.95 -7.80
C TYR A 215 42.83 -16.24 -7.01
N GLU A 216 42.80 -15.92 -5.72
CA GLU A 216 41.59 -16.00 -4.89
C GLU A 216 40.51 -15.06 -5.40
N GLY A 217 40.89 -13.85 -5.83
CA GLY A 217 39.99 -12.89 -6.47
C GLY A 217 39.41 -13.42 -7.79
N LEU A 218 40.22 -14.14 -8.58
CA LEU A 218 39.77 -14.79 -9.82
C LEU A 218 38.81 -15.96 -9.55
N VAL A 219 39.10 -16.79 -8.53
CA VAL A 219 38.18 -17.84 -8.05
C VAL A 219 36.87 -17.22 -7.57
N ALA A 220 36.95 -16.12 -6.80
CA ALA A 220 35.77 -15.39 -6.34
C ALA A 220 35.00 -14.80 -7.52
N PHE A 221 35.66 -14.28 -8.56
CA PHE A 221 35.00 -13.78 -9.77
C PHE A 221 34.25 -14.89 -10.54
N ALA A 222 34.80 -16.10 -10.54
CA ALA A 222 34.14 -17.30 -11.06
C ALA A 222 32.98 -17.80 -10.18
N LYS A 223 33.00 -17.55 -8.86
CA LYS A 223 31.92 -17.92 -7.92
C LYS A 223 30.80 -16.88 -7.84
N ASN A 224 31.15 -15.61 -7.84
CA ASN A 224 30.30 -14.56 -7.31
C ASN A 224 29.49 -13.91 -8.43
N GLY A 225 28.18 -14.13 -8.42
CA GLY A 225 27.18 -13.33 -9.16
C GLY A 225 26.94 -11.93 -8.60
N VAL A 226 27.82 -11.43 -7.73
CA VAL A 226 27.64 -10.19 -6.98
C VAL A 226 27.94 -8.99 -7.89
N PRO A 227 27.01 -8.03 -8.05
CA PRO A 227 27.26 -6.79 -8.77
C PRO A 227 28.39 -5.96 -8.12
N PRO A 228 29.33 -5.37 -8.89
CA PRO A 228 30.36 -4.49 -8.33
C PRO A 228 29.80 -3.35 -7.49
N ALA A 229 28.68 -2.76 -7.90
CA ALA A 229 27.98 -1.73 -7.13
C ALA A 229 27.52 -2.20 -5.75
N ALA A 230 27.11 -3.47 -5.60
CA ALA A 230 26.73 -4.05 -4.32
C ALA A 230 27.95 -4.20 -3.40
N ILE A 231 29.09 -4.66 -3.94
CA ILE A 231 30.35 -4.78 -3.19
C ILE A 231 30.76 -3.43 -2.63
N ARG A 232 30.79 -2.40 -3.51
CA ARG A 232 31.20 -1.05 -3.13
C ARG A 232 30.28 -0.45 -2.06
N ALA A 233 28.97 -0.49 -2.30
CA ALA A 233 27.99 0.10 -1.40
C ALA A 233 27.95 -0.59 -0.03
N ILE A 234 28.07 -1.93 0.02
CA ILE A 234 28.11 -2.67 1.29
C ILE A 234 29.41 -2.35 2.06
N ALA A 235 30.54 -2.23 1.35
CA ALA A 235 31.81 -1.83 1.97
C ALA A 235 31.75 -0.39 2.54
N GLU A 236 31.20 0.56 1.77
CA GLU A 236 30.98 1.95 2.20
C GLU A 236 30.06 2.02 3.43
N LEU A 237 28.92 1.31 3.40
CA LEU A 237 27.99 1.26 4.52
C LEU A 237 28.66 0.70 5.78
N ARG A 238 29.43 -0.39 5.64
CA ARG A 238 30.16 -1.00 6.76
C ARG A 238 31.15 -0.01 7.38
N ALA A 239 31.85 0.78 6.57
CA ALA A 239 32.83 1.75 7.06
C ALA A 239 32.17 2.85 7.93
N VAL A 240 30.94 3.25 7.62
CA VAL A 240 30.19 4.29 8.36
C VAL A 240 29.24 3.74 9.41
N THR A 241 29.05 2.42 9.50
CA THR A 241 28.10 1.77 10.42
C THR A 241 28.80 0.69 11.27
N PRO A 242 29.76 1.07 12.14
CA PRO A 242 30.50 0.10 12.97
C PRO A 242 29.58 -0.69 13.91
N ALA A 243 28.40 -0.15 14.24
CA ALA A 243 27.38 -0.80 15.05
C ALA A 243 26.85 -2.12 14.47
N LEU A 244 27.02 -2.39 13.18
CA LEU A 244 26.66 -3.69 12.58
C LEU A 244 27.54 -4.84 13.10
N GLY A 245 28.76 -4.55 13.58
CA GLY A 245 29.73 -5.55 14.02
C GLY A 245 30.55 -6.14 12.87
N SER A 246 31.07 -7.37 13.06
CA SER A 246 31.86 -8.06 12.04
C SER A 246 30.95 -8.78 11.05
N ALA A 247 31.43 -8.93 9.81
CA ALA A 247 30.73 -9.72 8.80
C ALA A 247 30.67 -11.19 9.23
N THR A 248 29.49 -11.80 9.11
CA THR A 248 29.22 -13.20 9.44
C THR A 248 28.93 -14.05 8.20
N SER A 249 28.80 -13.43 7.03
CA SER A 249 28.65 -14.08 5.73
C SER A 249 29.42 -13.34 4.64
N ASP A 250 29.62 -14.01 3.51
CA ASP A 250 29.93 -13.35 2.24
C ASP A 250 28.70 -12.56 1.74
N ILE A 251 28.89 -11.72 0.71
CA ILE A 251 27.77 -11.05 0.03
C ILE A 251 27.01 -12.09 -0.79
N SER A 252 25.72 -12.22 -0.52
CA SER A 252 24.79 -13.08 -1.25
C SER A 252 23.84 -12.23 -2.09
N CYS A 253 23.66 -12.60 -3.36
CA CYS A 253 22.82 -11.89 -4.32
C CYS A 253 21.79 -12.82 -4.96
N GLY A 254 20.79 -12.24 -5.61
CA GLY A 254 19.63 -12.96 -6.16
C GLY A 254 18.34 -12.66 -5.40
N LEU A 255 18.33 -11.63 -4.55
CA LEU A 255 17.11 -11.12 -3.94
C LEU A 255 16.23 -10.42 -5.02
N PRO A 256 14.91 -10.28 -4.79
CA PRO A 256 13.98 -9.63 -5.73
C PRO A 256 14.50 -8.31 -6.32
N GLY A 257 14.39 -8.14 -7.65
CA GLY A 257 14.87 -6.92 -8.31
C GLY A 257 16.41 -6.81 -8.40
N GLY A 258 17.14 -7.91 -8.17
CA GLY A 258 18.60 -7.95 -8.29
C GLY A 258 19.34 -7.50 -7.04
N GLY A 259 18.68 -7.49 -5.87
CA GLY A 259 19.30 -7.09 -4.62
C GLY A 259 20.27 -8.13 -4.06
N CYS A 260 21.03 -7.68 -3.07
CA CYS A 260 22.04 -8.43 -2.36
C CYS A 260 21.97 -8.16 -0.87
N TYR A 261 22.57 -9.02 -0.06
CA TYR A 261 22.78 -8.75 1.36
C TYR A 261 24.10 -9.34 1.87
N GLN A 262 24.57 -8.81 2.99
CA GLN A 262 25.64 -9.40 3.78
C GLN A 262 25.23 -9.43 5.25
N GLY A 263 25.40 -10.57 5.90
CA GLY A 263 25.16 -10.74 7.33
C GLY A 263 26.28 -10.14 8.19
N PHE A 264 25.90 -9.56 9.31
CA PHE A 264 26.80 -9.03 10.34
C PHE A 264 26.34 -9.46 11.74
N THR A 265 27.21 -9.33 12.75
CA THR A 265 26.93 -9.75 14.14
C THR A 265 25.62 -9.16 14.69
N PHE A 266 25.35 -7.88 14.41
CA PHE A 266 24.19 -7.15 14.95
C PHE A 266 23.21 -6.72 13.86
N GLY A 267 23.25 -7.35 12.69
CA GLY A 267 22.34 -7.00 11.60
C GLY A 267 22.74 -7.54 10.25
N ALA A 268 22.34 -6.82 9.21
CA ALA A 268 22.74 -7.07 7.83
C ALA A 268 22.90 -5.74 7.09
N ALA A 269 23.78 -5.73 6.11
CA ALA A 269 23.72 -4.74 5.04
C ALA A 269 22.82 -5.30 3.94
N VAL A 270 21.78 -4.57 3.55
CA VAL A 270 20.87 -4.97 2.46
C VAL A 270 21.01 -3.95 1.34
N TRP A 271 21.29 -4.43 0.13
CA TRP A 271 21.54 -3.60 -1.04
C TRP A 271 20.53 -3.90 -2.16
N HIS A 272 20.10 -2.85 -2.85
CA HIS A 272 19.38 -2.95 -4.11
C HIS A 272 19.77 -1.76 -5.00
N PRO A 273 19.81 -1.91 -6.34
CA PRO A 273 20.27 -0.84 -7.25
C PRO A 273 19.51 0.48 -7.08
N ALA A 274 18.22 0.42 -6.75
CA ALA A 274 17.39 1.62 -6.54
C ALA A 274 17.51 2.26 -5.14
N THR A 275 18.07 1.59 -4.13
CA THR A 275 18.08 2.07 -2.73
C THR A 275 19.48 2.21 -2.12
N GLY A 276 20.50 1.70 -2.82
CA GLY A 276 21.83 1.53 -2.25
C GLY A 276 21.84 0.51 -1.12
N ALA A 277 22.94 0.50 -0.35
CA ALA A 277 23.08 -0.37 0.82
C ALA A 277 22.52 0.35 2.07
N GLN A 278 21.65 -0.32 2.82
CA GLN A 278 21.11 0.17 4.07
C GLN A 278 21.31 -0.87 5.19
N PRO A 279 21.51 -0.44 6.45
CA PRO A 279 21.64 -1.36 7.56
C PRO A 279 20.26 -1.83 8.01
N SER A 280 20.17 -3.10 8.37
CA SER A 280 19.01 -3.68 9.06
C SER A 280 19.49 -4.33 10.34
N PHE A 281 19.36 -3.63 11.46
CA PHE A 281 19.85 -4.12 12.76
C PHE A 281 18.97 -5.25 13.28
N VAL A 282 19.54 -6.15 14.08
CA VAL A 282 18.75 -7.12 14.83
C VAL A 282 17.92 -6.35 15.86
N GLY A 283 16.60 -6.51 15.81
CA GLY A 283 15.70 -5.81 16.72
C GLY A 283 14.25 -5.76 16.21
N PRO A 284 13.36 -5.06 16.95
CA PRO A 284 11.93 -5.06 16.69
C PRO A 284 11.55 -4.60 15.28
N ILE A 285 12.24 -3.62 14.71
CA ILE A 285 11.97 -3.11 13.35
C ILE A 285 12.26 -4.20 12.31
N ARG A 286 13.41 -4.86 12.40
CA ARG A 286 13.75 -5.97 11.51
C ARG A 286 12.82 -7.16 11.69
N ASP A 287 12.41 -7.48 12.91
CA ASP A 287 11.45 -8.56 13.18
C ASP A 287 10.07 -8.25 12.58
N ALA A 288 9.64 -6.99 12.63
CA ALA A 288 8.41 -6.55 11.95
C ALA A 288 8.57 -6.60 10.42
N TRP A 289 9.71 -6.18 9.88
CA TRP A 289 9.99 -6.27 8.45
C TRP A 289 10.00 -7.72 7.95
N ALA A 290 10.58 -8.64 8.72
CA ALA A 290 10.54 -10.08 8.47
C ALA A 290 9.11 -10.59 8.33
N LYS A 291 8.21 -10.19 9.25
CA LYS A 291 6.78 -10.55 9.20
C LYS A 291 6.05 -9.99 7.97
N THR A 292 6.58 -8.93 7.34
CA THR A 292 6.04 -8.41 6.07
C THR A 292 6.58 -9.13 4.83
N GLY A 293 7.54 -10.06 4.98
CA GLY A 293 8.20 -10.79 3.89
C GLY A 293 9.55 -10.21 3.45
N PHE A 294 10.21 -9.40 4.30
CA PHE A 294 11.45 -8.69 3.98
C PHE A 294 11.37 -7.92 2.64
N GLU A 295 12.40 -7.99 1.80
CA GLU A 295 12.48 -7.30 0.51
C GLU A 295 11.50 -7.82 -0.54
N GLY A 296 11.10 -9.10 -0.45
CA GLY A 296 10.02 -9.66 -1.25
C GLY A 296 8.63 -9.24 -0.78
N GLY A 297 8.57 -8.60 0.38
CA GLY A 297 7.36 -8.23 1.09
C GLY A 297 6.69 -6.94 0.65
N ARG A 298 5.61 -6.59 1.35
CA ARG A 298 4.80 -5.38 1.06
C ARG A 298 5.61 -4.09 1.15
N LEU A 299 6.62 -4.02 2.02
CA LEU A 299 7.46 -2.83 2.23
C LEU A 299 8.65 -2.71 1.25
N GLY A 300 9.19 -3.83 0.75
CA GLY A 300 10.37 -3.82 -0.11
C GLY A 300 11.68 -3.57 0.65
N TYR A 301 12.68 -3.04 -0.05
CA TYR A 301 14.00 -2.77 0.53
C TYR A 301 14.00 -1.56 1.48
N PRO A 302 14.83 -1.57 2.54
CA PRO A 302 15.08 -0.37 3.33
C PRO A 302 15.67 0.75 2.46
N THR A 303 15.28 1.98 2.73
CA THR A 303 15.75 3.20 2.05
C THR A 303 16.48 4.15 2.99
N SER A 304 16.57 3.81 4.28
CA SER A 304 17.31 4.53 5.30
C SER A 304 17.87 3.58 6.33
N SER A 305 18.81 4.04 7.14
CA SER A 305 19.08 3.49 8.47
C SER A 305 17.88 3.65 9.40
N GLU A 306 17.89 2.98 10.55
CA GLU A 306 16.98 3.29 11.65
C GLU A 306 17.27 4.71 12.18
N ILE A 307 16.22 5.53 12.27
CA ILE A 307 16.26 6.90 12.79
C ILE A 307 15.54 6.89 14.13
N CYS A 308 16.32 7.10 15.20
CA CYS A 308 15.86 7.10 16.59
C CYS A 308 15.91 8.50 17.20
N GLY A 309 15.28 8.65 18.38
CA GLY A 309 15.15 9.95 19.06
C GLY A 309 13.84 10.67 18.74
N LEU A 310 12.87 9.95 18.18
CA LEU A 310 11.50 10.44 18.04
C LEU A 310 10.83 10.56 19.41
N ARG A 311 9.64 11.18 19.43
CA ARG A 311 8.77 11.31 20.61
C ARG A 311 8.69 9.98 21.38
N ASP A 312 8.69 10.06 22.71
CA ASP A 312 8.58 8.90 23.61
C ASP A 312 9.65 7.82 23.36
N GLY A 313 10.84 8.25 22.93
CA GLY A 313 11.99 7.37 22.67
C GLY A 313 11.82 6.48 21.45
N GLY A 314 10.94 6.83 20.52
CA GLY A 314 10.67 6.01 19.36
C GLY A 314 11.75 6.08 18.27
N CYS A 315 11.63 5.14 17.34
CA CYS A 315 12.45 5.03 16.15
C CYS A 315 11.58 4.71 14.93
N TYR A 316 12.10 4.95 13.74
CA TYR A 316 11.51 4.40 12.52
C TYR A 316 12.58 4.01 11.51
N GLN A 317 12.22 3.16 10.56
CA GLN A 317 13.02 2.91 9.36
C GLN A 317 12.13 3.05 8.13
N ALA A 318 12.64 3.75 7.11
CA ALA A 318 11.96 3.90 5.83
C ALA A 318 12.26 2.73 4.90
N TYR A 319 11.26 2.35 4.11
CA TYR A 319 11.34 1.31 3.09
C TYR A 319 10.75 1.84 1.78
N GLN A 320 11.06 1.19 0.66
CA GLN A 320 10.59 1.59 -0.69
C GLN A 320 9.08 1.86 -0.74
N ARG A 321 8.28 1.08 0.00
CA ARG A 321 6.82 1.15 -0.01
C ARG A 321 6.22 1.35 1.38
N GLY A 322 6.90 2.11 2.25
CA GLY A 322 6.34 2.51 3.54
C GLY A 322 7.41 2.77 4.59
N GLU A 323 7.04 2.54 5.84
CA GLU A 323 7.94 2.63 6.99
C GLU A 323 7.53 1.65 8.07
N ILE A 324 8.41 1.41 9.03
CA ILE A 324 8.08 0.74 10.29
C ILE A 324 8.40 1.71 11.41
N LEU A 325 7.40 2.02 12.23
CA LEU A 325 7.58 2.84 13.43
C LEU A 325 7.64 1.94 14.66
N TYR A 326 8.47 2.30 15.62
CA TYR A 326 8.67 1.58 16.86
C TYR A 326 8.68 2.53 18.05
N THR A 327 8.01 2.14 19.13
CA THR A 327 8.30 2.59 20.50
C THR A 327 8.17 1.40 21.44
N SER A 328 8.82 1.46 22.60
CA SER A 328 8.73 0.42 23.63
C SER A 328 7.30 0.13 24.07
N THR A 329 6.39 1.09 23.93
CA THR A 329 4.98 0.95 24.32
C THR A 329 4.13 0.21 23.28
N THR A 330 4.36 0.45 21.99
CA THR A 330 3.50 -0.09 20.90
C THR A 330 4.13 -1.24 20.13
N GLY A 331 5.42 -1.49 20.35
CA GLY A 331 6.22 -2.35 19.49
C GLY A 331 6.40 -1.76 18.09
N ALA A 332 6.99 -2.55 17.20
CA ALA A 332 7.27 -2.15 15.82
C ALA A 332 6.07 -2.47 14.93
N GLN A 333 5.50 -1.44 14.30
CA GLN A 333 4.31 -1.56 13.47
C GLN A 333 4.59 -1.06 12.05
N PRO A 334 4.34 -1.88 11.02
CA PRO A 334 4.38 -1.46 9.63
C PRO A 334 3.33 -0.39 9.33
N SER A 335 3.75 0.65 8.61
CA SER A 335 2.90 1.66 7.98
C SER A 335 3.21 1.70 6.48
N PRO A 336 2.53 0.86 5.68
CA PRO A 336 2.72 0.80 4.23
C PRO A 336 2.37 2.12 3.55
N PHE A 337 2.90 2.35 2.35
CA PHE A 337 2.50 3.47 1.51
C PHE A 337 1.02 3.32 1.11
N GLY A 338 0.25 4.40 1.28
CA GLY A 338 -1.18 4.41 0.99
C GLY A 338 -1.90 5.54 1.74
N GLU A 339 -3.21 5.63 1.53
CA GLU A 339 -4.07 6.70 2.05
C GLU A 339 -4.09 6.78 3.58
N ILE A 340 -4.03 5.64 4.27
CA ILE A 340 -3.97 5.60 5.74
C ILE A 340 -2.71 6.29 6.24
N ARG A 341 -1.55 5.95 5.69
CA ARG A 341 -0.27 6.58 6.04
C ARG A 341 -0.25 8.06 5.64
N THR A 342 -0.76 8.42 4.47
CA THR A 342 -0.89 9.82 4.05
C THR A 342 -1.70 10.61 5.07
N ARG A 343 -2.85 10.09 5.50
CA ARG A 343 -3.71 10.72 6.51
C ARG A 343 -3.04 10.81 7.88
N TYR A 344 -2.28 9.78 8.27
CA TYR A 344 -1.49 9.76 9.51
C TYR A 344 -0.43 10.86 9.51
N ARG A 345 0.35 10.99 8.44
CA ARG A 345 1.36 12.04 8.31
C ARG A 345 0.76 13.44 8.27
N LEU A 346 -0.37 13.63 7.57
CA LEU A 346 -1.13 14.89 7.60
C LEU A 346 -1.69 15.23 8.99
N ALA A 347 -1.92 14.23 9.84
CA ALA A 347 -2.34 14.44 11.23
C ALA A 347 -1.18 14.73 12.20
N GLY A 348 0.05 14.89 11.70
CA GLY A 348 1.26 15.15 12.50
C GLY A 348 2.04 13.89 12.88
N ALA A 349 1.72 12.73 12.31
CA ALA A 349 2.36 11.45 12.59
C ALA A 349 2.44 11.15 14.10
N GLU A 350 3.59 10.71 14.61
CA GLU A 350 3.80 10.38 16.02
C GLU A 350 3.68 11.61 16.95
N ASN A 351 3.89 12.81 16.42
CA ASN A 351 3.73 14.07 17.15
C ASN A 351 2.27 14.55 17.15
N GLY A 352 1.40 13.92 16.36
CA GLY A 352 -0.01 14.24 16.22
C GLY A 352 -0.89 13.65 17.32
N VAL A 353 -2.20 13.85 17.15
CA VAL A 353 -3.25 13.35 18.06
C VAL A 353 -3.32 11.82 18.14
N LEU A 354 -2.82 11.12 17.11
CA LEU A 354 -2.86 9.66 17.05
C LEU A 354 -1.69 8.98 17.77
N GLY A 355 -0.53 9.64 17.90
CA GLY A 355 0.68 9.01 18.42
C GLY A 355 1.17 7.86 17.53
N TYR A 356 1.79 6.84 18.12
CA TYR A 356 2.32 5.70 17.38
C TYR A 356 1.21 4.71 16.96
N PRO A 357 1.37 4.03 15.82
CA PRO A 357 0.53 2.88 15.47
C PRO A 357 0.64 1.79 16.53
N THR A 358 -0.48 1.14 16.84
CA THR A 358 -0.59 0.01 17.80
C THR A 358 -0.89 -1.32 17.10
N SER A 359 -1.13 -1.27 15.79
CA SER A 359 -1.30 -2.45 14.93
C SER A 359 -0.63 -2.23 13.58
N ALA A 360 -0.35 -3.31 12.86
CA ALA A 360 -0.16 -3.24 11.42
C ALA A 360 -1.46 -2.78 10.74
N GLU A 361 -1.36 -2.33 9.49
CA GLU A 361 -2.53 -2.07 8.65
C GLU A 361 -3.25 -3.38 8.32
N ILE A 362 -4.55 -3.45 8.59
CA ILE A 362 -5.41 -4.60 8.34
C ILE A 362 -6.34 -4.26 7.18
N CYS A 363 -6.26 -5.04 6.10
CA CYS A 363 -7.02 -4.86 4.87
C CYS A 363 -7.93 -6.06 4.57
N SER A 364 -8.75 -5.94 3.53
CA SER A 364 -9.74 -6.96 3.12
C SER A 364 -10.83 -7.18 4.16
N VAL A 365 -11.16 -6.13 4.91
CA VAL A 365 -12.41 -6.06 5.66
C VAL A 365 -13.58 -5.77 4.69
N THR A 366 -14.73 -5.35 5.21
CA THR A 366 -15.95 -5.09 4.44
C THR A 366 -15.69 -4.27 3.17
N ASN A 367 -16.08 -4.79 2.00
CA ASN A 367 -15.93 -4.13 0.70
C ASN A 367 -14.50 -3.69 0.37
N GLY A 368 -13.48 -4.42 0.86
CA GLY A 368 -12.08 -4.17 0.51
C GLY A 368 -11.46 -2.96 1.21
N GLY A 369 -12.07 -2.45 2.29
CA GLY A 369 -11.46 -1.39 3.09
C GLY A 369 -10.27 -1.87 3.92
N CYS A 370 -9.61 -0.90 4.57
CA CYS A 370 -8.48 -1.12 5.46
C CYS A 370 -8.61 -0.25 6.72
N TYR A 371 -7.98 -0.64 7.81
CA TYR A 371 -7.81 0.22 8.98
C TYR A 371 -6.45 0.01 9.65
N GLN A 372 -6.01 1.03 10.39
CA GLN A 372 -4.87 0.93 11.30
C GLN A 372 -5.22 1.61 12.62
N SER A 373 -4.93 0.92 13.73
CA SER A 373 -5.11 1.45 15.08
C SER A 373 -3.83 2.18 15.54
N TYR A 374 -4.04 3.23 16.34
CA TYR A 374 -3.01 4.07 16.93
C TYR A 374 -3.31 4.29 18.42
N GLN A 375 -2.34 4.80 19.18
CA GLN A 375 -2.53 5.08 20.61
C GLN A 375 -3.73 6.02 20.87
N GLY A 376 -3.84 7.07 20.06
CA GLY A 376 -4.86 8.12 20.17
C GLY A 376 -6.07 7.94 19.26
N GLY A 377 -6.22 6.79 18.57
CA GLY A 377 -7.38 6.57 17.71
C GLY A 377 -7.17 5.55 16.62
N GLU A 378 -7.75 5.82 15.47
CA GLU A 378 -7.79 4.92 14.33
C GLU A 378 -7.99 5.68 13.04
N ILE A 379 -7.37 5.19 11.97
CA ILE A 379 -7.68 5.63 10.61
C ILE A 379 -8.30 4.45 9.88
N MET A 380 -9.48 4.67 9.30
CA MET A 380 -10.14 3.72 8.41
C MET A 380 -10.19 4.27 7.00
N TRP A 381 -10.02 3.39 6.02
CA TRP A 381 -10.10 3.72 4.60
C TRP A 381 -11.04 2.77 3.86
N SER A 382 -11.77 3.32 2.91
CA SER A 382 -12.43 2.55 1.85
C SER A 382 -12.35 3.33 0.53
N GLY A 383 -12.46 2.65 -0.60
CA GLY A 383 -12.48 3.32 -1.91
C GLY A 383 -13.59 4.36 -2.06
N ALA A 384 -14.68 4.23 -1.30
CA ALA A 384 -15.82 5.16 -1.36
C ALA A 384 -15.66 6.38 -0.42
N THR A 385 -14.92 6.25 0.68
CA THR A 385 -14.89 7.28 1.74
C THR A 385 -13.53 7.96 1.92
N GLY A 386 -12.47 7.41 1.31
CA GLY A 386 -11.10 7.81 1.62
C GLY A 386 -10.72 7.49 3.06
N ALA A 387 -9.55 7.97 3.48
CA ALA A 387 -8.99 7.71 4.81
C ALA A 387 -9.52 8.73 5.84
N GLN A 388 -10.29 8.24 6.81
CA GLN A 388 -10.89 9.06 7.86
C GLN A 388 -10.33 8.71 9.22
N LEU A 389 -9.92 9.77 9.94
CA LEU A 389 -9.35 9.69 11.27
C LEU A 389 -10.46 9.80 12.33
N THR A 390 -10.43 8.88 13.28
CA THR A 390 -11.30 8.88 14.45
C THR A 390 -10.45 8.75 15.71
N GLU A 391 -10.41 9.80 16.53
CA GLU A 391 -9.70 9.79 17.82
C GLU A 391 -10.35 8.81 18.81
N THR A 392 -9.59 8.37 19.82
CA THR A 392 -10.16 7.68 20.98
C THR A 392 -11.22 8.53 21.66
N GLY A 393 -12.29 7.88 22.13
CA GLY A 393 -13.38 8.56 22.83
C GLY A 393 -14.75 7.95 22.53
N PRO A 394 -15.81 8.56 23.06
CA PRO A 394 -17.17 8.00 23.04
C PRO A 394 -17.70 7.71 21.63
N ILE A 395 -17.42 8.58 20.64
CA ILE A 395 -17.84 8.36 19.24
C ILE A 395 -17.23 7.06 18.69
N ARG A 396 -15.92 6.85 18.86
CA ARG A 396 -15.24 5.63 18.40
C ARG A 396 -15.76 4.40 19.13
N THR A 397 -15.96 4.50 20.44
CA THR A 397 -16.50 3.41 21.26
C THR A 397 -17.88 2.98 20.78
N THR A 398 -18.80 3.94 20.60
CA THR A 398 -20.15 3.68 20.07
C THR A 398 -20.08 3.08 18.66
N TYR A 399 -19.22 3.60 17.78
CA TYR A 399 -19.04 3.04 16.44
C TYR A 399 -18.57 1.58 16.45
N ARG A 400 -17.56 1.26 17.25
CA ARG A 400 -17.04 -0.11 17.37
C ARG A 400 -18.06 -1.06 18.00
N GLN A 401 -18.80 -0.62 19.02
CA GLN A 401 -19.89 -1.41 19.64
C GLN A 401 -21.05 -1.68 18.66
N ALA A 402 -21.28 -0.77 17.72
CA ALA A 402 -22.31 -0.93 16.69
C ALA A 402 -21.87 -1.80 15.49
N GLY A 403 -20.76 -2.52 15.60
CA GLY A 403 -20.23 -3.40 14.54
C GLY A 403 -19.30 -2.70 13.55
N ALA A 404 -18.90 -1.46 13.81
CA ALA A 404 -17.99 -0.69 12.97
C ALA A 404 -18.42 -0.69 11.48
N GLU A 405 -17.50 -0.99 10.56
CA GLU A 405 -17.74 -0.97 9.11
C GLU A 405 -18.71 -2.07 8.64
N THR A 406 -18.84 -3.16 9.41
CA THR A 406 -19.85 -4.21 9.16
C THR A 406 -21.23 -3.83 9.71
N GLY A 407 -21.27 -2.82 10.58
CA GLY A 407 -22.44 -2.39 11.34
C GLY A 407 -23.38 -1.47 10.57
N VAL A 408 -24.36 -0.92 11.29
CA VAL A 408 -25.43 -0.10 10.71
C VAL A 408 -24.93 1.19 10.05
N LEU A 409 -23.76 1.68 10.42
CA LEU A 409 -23.20 2.95 9.94
C LEU A 409 -22.31 2.82 8.69
N GLY A 410 -21.63 1.70 8.50
CA GLY A 410 -20.60 1.57 7.45
C GLY A 410 -19.36 2.42 7.76
N TYR A 411 -18.56 2.75 6.74
CA TYR A 411 -17.32 3.51 6.94
C TYR A 411 -17.57 4.97 7.34
N PRO A 412 -16.66 5.57 8.13
CA PRO A 412 -16.65 7.02 8.34
C PRO A 412 -16.48 7.77 7.02
N THR A 413 -17.16 8.91 6.88
CA THR A 413 -17.11 9.81 5.70
C THR A 413 -16.52 11.18 6.02
N SER A 414 -16.30 11.45 7.31
CA SER A 414 -15.62 12.65 7.79
C SER A 414 -14.67 12.29 8.93
N ALA A 415 -13.74 13.20 9.24
CA ALA A 415 -13.12 13.23 10.55
C ALA A 415 -14.14 13.63 11.63
N LYS A 416 -13.80 13.41 12.90
CA LYS A 416 -14.56 13.96 14.04
C LYS A 416 -14.56 15.49 13.98
N ILE A 417 -15.75 16.10 14.04
CA ILE A 417 -15.93 17.56 14.07
C ILE A 417 -16.49 17.93 15.44
N CYS A 418 -15.81 18.83 16.14
CA CYS A 418 -16.19 19.33 17.47
C CYS A 418 -16.45 20.84 17.43
N GLY A 419 -17.02 21.38 18.50
CA GLY A 419 -17.41 22.80 18.59
C GLY A 419 -18.87 23.04 18.24
N LEU A 420 -19.69 21.99 18.25
CA LEU A 420 -21.14 22.13 18.21
C LEU A 420 -21.67 22.72 19.53
N ARG A 421 -22.96 23.06 19.57
CA ARG A 421 -23.69 23.54 20.75
C ARG A 421 -23.35 22.70 22.00
N ASP A 422 -23.19 23.34 23.15
CA ASP A 422 -22.90 22.67 24.43
C ASP A 422 -21.60 21.82 24.41
N GLY A 423 -20.64 22.20 23.56
CA GLY A 423 -19.34 21.53 23.43
C GLY A 423 -19.41 20.18 22.71
N GLY A 424 -20.47 19.95 21.93
CA GLY A 424 -20.68 18.69 21.25
C GLY A 424 -19.75 18.43 20.08
N CYS A 425 -19.71 17.16 19.70
CA CYS A 425 -19.00 16.67 18.53
C CYS A 425 -19.89 15.74 17.72
N TYR A 426 -19.59 15.58 16.44
CA TYR A 426 -20.16 14.52 15.63
C TYR A 426 -19.12 13.93 14.67
N GLN A 427 -19.44 12.76 14.14
CA GLN A 427 -18.76 12.19 12.99
C GLN A 427 -19.76 11.57 12.03
N ALA A 428 -19.61 11.85 10.74
CA ALA A 428 -20.48 11.32 9.71
C ALA A 428 -19.97 9.96 9.20
N TYR A 429 -20.90 9.08 8.86
CA TYR A 429 -20.66 7.75 8.29
C TYR A 429 -21.56 7.55 7.07
N GLN A 430 -21.26 6.55 6.24
CA GLN A 430 -22.01 6.26 5.01
C GLN A 430 -23.53 6.18 5.22
N ARG A 431 -23.97 5.64 6.36
CA ARG A 431 -25.39 5.43 6.66
C ARG A 431 -25.85 6.14 7.93
N GLY A 432 -25.19 7.20 8.37
CA GLY A 432 -25.62 7.93 9.56
C GLY A 432 -24.61 8.95 10.06
N GLU A 433 -24.76 9.31 11.33
CA GLU A 433 -23.75 10.00 12.13
C GLU A 433 -23.81 9.52 13.57
N ILE A 434 -22.74 9.79 14.31
CA ILE A 434 -22.76 9.69 15.77
C ILE A 434 -22.60 11.11 16.30
N LEU A 435 -23.56 11.56 17.11
CA LEU A 435 -23.46 12.82 17.85
C LEU A 435 -23.09 12.50 19.31
N TRP A 436 -22.31 13.39 19.91
CA TRP A 436 -21.89 13.27 21.30
C TRP A 436 -21.91 14.63 22.00
N THR A 437 -22.39 14.64 23.24
CA THR A 437 -22.08 15.65 24.25
C THR A 437 -21.75 15.00 25.59
N THR A 438 -21.10 15.73 26.48
CA THR A 438 -20.90 15.30 27.87
C THR A 438 -22.22 14.97 28.58
N ALA A 439 -23.29 15.70 28.28
CA ALA A 439 -24.60 15.52 28.90
C ALA A 439 -25.37 14.29 28.39
N THR A 440 -25.22 13.93 27.11
CA THR A 440 -26.04 12.87 26.49
C THR A 440 -25.28 11.58 26.24
N GLY A 441 -23.96 11.61 26.12
CA GLY A 441 -23.20 10.48 25.59
C GLY A 441 -23.28 10.39 24.06
N ALA A 442 -22.71 9.33 23.48
CA ALA A 442 -22.56 9.20 22.04
C ALA A 442 -23.69 8.33 21.46
N HIS A 443 -24.51 8.92 20.59
CA HIS A 443 -25.71 8.28 20.04
C HIS A 443 -25.70 8.27 18.53
N ILE A 444 -26.10 7.13 17.97
CA ILE A 444 -26.23 6.94 16.53
C ILE A 444 -27.51 7.62 16.04
N SER A 445 -27.38 8.47 15.03
CA SER A 445 -28.50 8.96 14.21
C SER A 445 -28.39 8.35 12.81
N ARG A 446 -29.25 7.37 12.52
CA ARG A 446 -29.21 6.62 11.25
C ARG A 446 -29.79 7.45 10.12
N SER A 447 -29.31 7.21 8.90
CA SER A 447 -29.91 7.84 7.72
C SER A 447 -31.34 7.32 7.54
N GLY A 448 -32.27 8.23 7.32
CA GLY A 448 -33.70 7.94 7.24
C GLY A 448 -34.54 9.11 7.75
N GLY A 449 -35.86 8.93 7.74
CA GLY A 449 -36.81 10.01 8.01
C GLY A 449 -36.63 10.71 9.37
N ILE A 450 -36.18 9.98 10.40
CA ILE A 450 -35.91 10.53 11.74
C ILE A 450 -34.79 11.57 11.67
N ARG A 451 -33.61 11.19 11.16
CA ARG A 451 -32.47 12.09 11.01
C ARG A 451 -32.76 13.25 10.05
N ASP A 452 -33.48 12.98 8.97
CA ASP A 452 -33.86 14.01 8.01
C ASP A 452 -34.74 15.07 8.64
N LEU A 453 -35.71 14.67 9.47
CA LEU A 453 -36.53 15.62 10.23
C LEU A 453 -35.69 16.36 11.27
N TYR A 454 -34.87 15.65 12.06
CA TYR A 454 -33.99 16.24 13.06
C TYR A 454 -33.13 17.38 12.48
N ARG A 455 -32.49 17.13 11.33
CA ARG A 455 -31.68 18.12 10.61
C ARG A 455 -32.51 19.29 10.08
N ARG A 456 -33.68 19.02 9.49
CA ARG A 456 -34.58 20.09 9.01
C ARG A 456 -35.12 20.98 10.14
N THR A 457 -35.24 20.45 11.35
CA THR A 457 -35.70 21.20 12.53
C THR A 457 -34.55 21.86 13.32
N GLY A 458 -33.37 22.01 12.71
CA GLY A 458 -32.23 22.73 13.30
C GLY A 458 -31.21 21.86 14.02
N ALA A 459 -31.34 20.53 13.96
CA ALA A 459 -30.46 19.57 14.61
C ALA A 459 -30.22 19.93 16.10
N GLU A 460 -28.97 19.93 16.56
CA GLU A 460 -28.62 20.24 17.93
C GLU A 460 -28.93 21.69 18.32
N ASN A 461 -29.02 22.59 17.34
CA ASN A 461 -29.39 23.99 17.54
C ASN A 461 -30.93 24.18 17.62
N GLY A 462 -31.70 23.15 17.26
CA GLY A 462 -33.15 23.15 17.33
C GLY A 462 -33.70 22.88 18.74
N ALA A 463 -35.03 22.80 18.83
CA ALA A 463 -35.75 22.54 20.08
C ALA A 463 -35.45 21.15 20.67
N LEU A 464 -35.04 20.18 19.85
CA LEU A 464 -34.74 18.82 20.31
C LEU A 464 -33.39 18.68 21.02
N GLY A 465 -32.39 19.50 20.68
CA GLY A 465 -31.02 19.30 21.18
C GLY A 465 -30.47 17.93 20.75
N TYR A 466 -29.58 17.36 21.55
CA TYR A 466 -28.89 16.11 21.22
C TYR A 466 -29.77 14.86 21.44
N PRO A 467 -29.52 13.77 20.68
CA PRO A 467 -30.16 12.48 20.94
C PRO A 467 -29.79 11.96 22.34
N THR A 468 -30.73 11.28 22.99
CA THR A 468 -30.54 10.65 24.31
C THR A 468 -30.73 9.14 24.29
N SER A 469 -31.08 8.58 23.13
CA SER A 469 -31.19 7.14 22.90
C SER A 469 -30.64 6.76 21.53
N ALA A 470 -30.35 5.47 21.35
CA ALA A 470 -30.32 4.89 20.02
C ALA A 470 -31.70 4.97 19.36
N GLU A 471 -31.75 4.83 18.03
CA GLU A 471 -33.01 4.62 17.31
C GLU A 471 -33.56 3.22 17.62
N ILE A 472 -34.79 3.17 18.10
CA ILE A 472 -35.48 1.93 18.49
C ILE A 472 -36.59 1.67 17.48
N CYS A 473 -36.53 0.53 16.79
CA CYS A 473 -37.51 0.11 15.81
C CYS A 473 -38.38 -1.03 16.34
N SER A 474 -39.69 -0.83 16.32
CA SER A 474 -40.67 -1.84 16.71
C SER A 474 -40.91 -2.81 15.57
N VAL A 475 -40.72 -4.10 15.85
CA VAL A 475 -40.99 -5.18 14.90
C VAL A 475 -42.50 -5.40 14.70
N THR A 476 -43.32 -5.12 15.72
CA THR A 476 -44.77 -5.39 15.70
C THR A 476 -45.61 -4.24 15.11
N SER A 477 -45.16 -2.99 15.25
CA SER A 477 -45.89 -1.81 14.75
C SER A 477 -45.27 -1.15 13.52
N GLY A 478 -44.13 -1.65 13.01
CA GLY A 478 -43.58 -1.26 11.70
C GLY A 478 -43.01 0.16 11.62
N GLY A 479 -42.49 0.69 12.74
CA GLY A 479 -41.90 2.04 12.79
C GLY A 479 -40.79 2.16 13.83
N CYS A 480 -40.14 3.34 13.87
CA CYS A 480 -38.98 3.61 14.72
C CYS A 480 -39.16 4.92 15.49
N TYR A 481 -38.48 5.06 16.62
CA TYR A 481 -38.38 6.34 17.32
C TYR A 481 -36.97 6.59 17.83
N GLN A 482 -36.64 7.87 18.03
CA GLN A 482 -35.44 8.29 18.74
C GLN A 482 -35.81 9.42 19.70
N SER A 483 -35.35 9.29 20.95
CA SER A 483 -35.51 10.32 21.97
C SER A 483 -34.35 11.31 21.92
N TYR A 484 -34.66 12.57 22.23
CA TYR A 484 -33.75 13.71 22.29
C TYR A 484 -33.95 14.45 23.61
N GLN A 485 -33.07 15.39 23.95
CA GLN A 485 -33.19 16.19 25.18
C GLN A 485 -34.54 16.92 25.26
N GLY A 486 -34.97 17.53 24.15
CA GLY A 486 -36.18 18.35 24.05
C GLY A 486 -37.41 17.62 23.52
N GLY A 487 -37.37 16.29 23.34
CA GLY A 487 -38.54 15.55 22.86
C GLY A 487 -38.20 14.25 22.15
N GLU A 488 -38.93 13.96 21.09
CA GLU A 488 -38.84 12.70 20.36
C GLU A 488 -39.27 12.86 18.91
N ILE A 489 -38.63 12.10 18.03
CA ILE A 489 -39.10 11.90 16.67
C ILE A 489 -39.52 10.45 16.52
N MET A 490 -40.74 10.23 16.04
CA MET A 490 -41.24 8.92 15.63
C MET A 490 -41.43 8.88 14.13
N TRP A 491 -41.13 7.74 13.51
CA TRP A 491 -41.36 7.47 12.10
C TRP A 491 -42.14 6.17 11.91
N SER A 492 -43.07 6.17 10.96
CA SER A 492 -43.66 4.95 10.40
C SER A 492 -43.83 5.10 8.90
N GLY A 493 -43.95 3.98 8.17
CA GLY A 493 -44.22 4.01 6.73
C GLY A 493 -45.53 4.74 6.36
N ALA A 494 -46.51 4.78 7.27
CA ALA A 494 -47.80 5.42 7.04
C ALA A 494 -47.82 6.93 7.36
N THR A 495 -47.03 7.38 8.35
CA THR A 495 -47.11 8.74 8.88
C THR A 495 -45.92 9.61 8.54
N GLY A 496 -44.83 9.02 8.03
CA GLY A 496 -43.54 9.68 7.97
C GLY A 496 -43.00 10.02 9.36
N ALA A 497 -41.96 10.85 9.41
CA ALA A 497 -41.35 11.28 10.66
C ALA A 497 -42.11 12.48 11.24
N GLN A 498 -42.44 12.41 12.53
CA GLN A 498 -43.13 13.48 13.26
C GLN A 498 -42.44 13.76 14.58
N LEU A 499 -42.32 15.05 14.89
CA LEU A 499 -41.66 15.57 16.09
C LEU A 499 -42.70 15.83 17.18
N THR A 500 -42.40 15.37 18.39
CA THR A 500 -43.16 15.61 19.61
C THR A 500 -42.22 16.15 20.68
N GLU A 501 -42.34 17.45 21.00
CA GLU A 501 -41.55 18.08 22.05
C GLU A 501 -41.90 17.53 23.44
N THR A 502 -40.95 17.62 24.38
CA THR A 502 -41.19 17.34 25.79
C THR A 502 -42.30 18.25 26.33
N GLY A 503 -43.28 17.65 27.00
CA GLY A 503 -44.41 18.37 27.57
C GLY A 503 -45.62 17.48 27.80
N PRO A 504 -46.75 18.05 28.24
CA PRO A 504 -47.95 17.31 28.64
C PRO A 504 -48.50 16.40 27.54
N ILE A 505 -48.50 16.84 26.27
CA ILE A 505 -48.95 16.02 25.14
C ILE A 505 -48.13 14.73 25.02
N ARG A 506 -46.79 14.84 25.06
CA ARG A 506 -45.89 13.67 25.02
C ARG A 506 -46.10 12.75 26.21
N THR A 507 -46.23 13.32 27.41
CA THR A 507 -46.48 12.55 28.64
C THR A 507 -47.77 11.75 28.53
N THR A 508 -48.88 12.38 28.14
CA THR A 508 -50.17 11.71 27.94
C THR A 508 -50.07 10.62 26.85
N TYR A 509 -49.40 10.90 25.73
CA TYR A 509 -49.21 9.91 24.66
C TYR A 509 -48.43 8.68 25.14
N ARG A 510 -47.33 8.87 25.88
CA ARG A 510 -46.53 7.76 26.42
C ARG A 510 -47.29 6.97 27.48
N GLN A 511 -48.05 7.63 28.36
CA GLN A 511 -48.92 6.97 29.36
C GLN A 511 -50.04 6.14 28.71
N ALA A 512 -50.48 6.53 27.52
CA ALA A 512 -51.51 5.82 26.76
C ALA A 512 -50.98 4.65 25.90
N GLY A 513 -49.73 4.22 26.11
CA GLY A 513 -49.10 3.10 25.39
C GLY A 513 -48.38 3.49 24.10
N ALA A 514 -48.21 4.79 23.85
CA ALA A 514 -47.51 5.34 22.69
C ALA A 514 -48.00 4.73 21.35
N GLU A 515 -47.09 4.31 20.48
CA GLU A 515 -47.39 3.80 19.13
C GLU A 515 -48.17 2.48 19.14
N THR A 516 -48.04 1.70 20.21
CA THR A 516 -48.82 0.46 20.42
C THR A 516 -50.17 0.72 21.09
N GLY A 517 -50.36 1.93 21.62
CA GLY A 517 -51.52 2.37 22.36
C GLY A 517 -52.71 2.76 21.49
N VAL A 518 -53.71 3.40 22.10
CA VAL A 518 -55.00 3.72 21.45
C VAL A 518 -54.88 4.74 20.30
N LEU A 519 -53.81 5.53 20.26
CA LEU A 519 -53.62 6.60 19.27
C LEU A 519 -52.83 6.17 18.03
N GLY A 520 -51.93 5.20 18.14
CA GLY A 520 -50.97 4.87 17.06
C GLY A 520 -49.94 5.98 16.86
N TYR A 521 -49.28 5.99 15.70
CA TYR A 521 -48.22 6.97 15.41
C TYR A 521 -48.77 8.40 15.25
N PRO A 522 -47.97 9.42 15.61
CA PRO A 522 -48.28 10.81 15.28
C PRO A 522 -48.39 11.01 13.77
N THR A 523 -49.32 11.86 13.33
CA THR A 523 -49.54 12.23 11.91
C THR A 523 -49.19 13.68 11.61
N SER A 524 -48.92 14.47 12.65
CA SER A 524 -48.46 15.86 12.55
C SER A 524 -47.41 16.16 13.62
N ALA A 525 -46.67 17.25 13.42
CA ALA A 525 -46.00 17.92 14.53
C ALA A 525 -47.04 18.53 15.50
N LYS A 526 -46.59 18.88 16.70
CA LYS A 526 -47.38 19.67 17.66
C LYS A 526 -47.70 21.04 17.07
N ILE A 527 -48.98 21.43 17.08
CA ILE A 527 -49.46 22.73 16.65
C ILE A 527 -49.92 23.50 17.90
N CYS A 528 -49.36 24.68 18.11
CA CYS A 528 -49.68 25.58 19.22
C CYS A 528 -50.22 26.92 18.71
N GLY A 529 -50.78 27.73 19.61
CA GLY A 529 -51.44 28.99 19.25
C GLY A 529 -52.95 28.84 19.05
N LEU A 530 -53.52 27.74 19.54
CA LEU A 530 -54.96 27.61 19.67
C LEU A 530 -55.50 28.55 20.76
N ARG A 531 -56.83 28.65 20.85
CA ARG A 531 -57.55 29.43 21.88
C ARG A 531 -56.95 29.21 23.28
N ASP A 532 -56.85 30.26 24.08
CA ASP A 532 -56.33 30.20 25.46
C ASP A 532 -54.89 29.63 25.56
N GLY A 533 -54.09 29.81 24.51
CA GLY A 533 -52.70 29.34 24.45
C GLY A 533 -52.56 27.83 24.29
N GLY A 534 -53.60 27.15 23.84
CA GLY A 534 -53.61 25.71 23.70
C GLY A 534 -52.74 25.17 22.56
N CYS A 535 -52.51 23.87 22.62
CA CYS A 535 -51.81 23.11 21.61
C CYS A 535 -52.55 21.80 21.33
N TYR A 536 -52.34 21.22 20.16
CA TYR A 536 -52.74 19.86 19.86
C TYR A 536 -51.70 19.12 19.03
N GLN A 537 -51.81 17.79 19.01
CA GLN A 537 -51.10 16.96 18.05
C GLN A 537 -52.01 15.84 17.54
N ALA A 538 -51.97 15.60 16.23
CA ALA A 538 -52.75 14.55 15.60
C ALA A 538 -51.99 13.22 15.55
N TYR A 539 -52.74 12.13 15.66
CA TYR A 539 -52.27 10.74 15.60
C TYR A 539 -53.18 9.94 14.67
N GLN A 540 -52.75 8.74 14.28
CA GLN A 540 -53.52 7.89 13.35
C GLN A 540 -54.96 7.65 13.78
N ARG A 541 -55.21 7.55 15.10
CA ARG A 541 -56.52 7.21 15.68
C ARG A 541 -57.05 8.27 16.64
N GLY A 542 -56.65 9.52 16.50
CA GLY A 542 -57.20 10.63 17.29
C GLY A 542 -56.26 11.82 17.40
N GLU A 543 -56.42 12.60 18.45
CA GLU A 543 -55.55 13.73 18.77
C GLU A 543 -55.41 13.89 20.28
N ILE A 544 -54.39 14.61 20.72
CA ILE A 544 -54.27 15.08 22.10
C ILE A 544 -54.35 16.60 22.06
N LEU A 545 -55.31 17.17 22.79
CA LEU A 545 -55.41 18.61 23.01
C LEU A 545 -54.91 18.95 24.42
N TRP A 546 -54.26 20.11 24.56
CA TRP A 546 -53.74 20.60 25.82
C TRP A 546 -53.98 22.10 25.97
N THR A 547 -54.35 22.51 27.19
CA THR A 547 -54.19 23.89 27.69
C THR A 547 -53.65 23.86 29.12
N THR A 548 -53.18 25.01 29.61
CA THR A 548 -52.82 25.17 31.02
C THR A 548 -53.99 24.92 31.96
N ALA A 549 -55.22 25.26 31.55
CA ALA A 549 -56.42 25.11 32.37
C ALA A 549 -56.94 23.66 32.45
N THR A 550 -56.88 22.92 31.34
CA THR A 550 -57.48 21.58 31.26
C THR A 550 -56.48 20.44 31.43
N GLY A 551 -55.20 20.65 31.13
CA GLY A 551 -54.25 19.56 30.94
C GLY A 551 -54.43 18.87 29.58
N ALA A 552 -53.66 17.79 29.36
CA ALA A 552 -53.56 17.10 28.07
C ALA A 552 -54.48 15.89 28.01
N HIS A 553 -55.47 15.92 27.11
CA HIS A 553 -56.52 14.91 27.01
C HIS A 553 -56.61 14.31 25.61
N ILE A 554 -56.81 13.00 25.57
CA ILE A 554 -56.98 12.23 24.33
C ILE A 554 -58.40 12.42 23.81
N SER A 555 -58.53 12.81 22.55
CA SER A 555 -59.78 12.77 21.79
C SER A 555 -59.65 11.71 20.69
N ARG A 556 -60.30 10.55 20.87
CA ARG A 556 -60.17 9.41 19.95
C ARG A 556 -60.96 9.65 18.68
N SER A 557 -60.54 9.04 17.58
CA SER A 557 -61.35 9.03 16.35
C SER A 557 -62.65 8.28 16.59
N GLY A 558 -63.78 8.91 16.21
CA GLY A 558 -65.11 8.38 16.45
C GLY A 558 -66.15 9.51 16.54
N GLY A 559 -67.41 9.12 16.77
CA GLY A 559 -68.54 10.05 16.71
C GLY A 559 -68.43 11.23 17.68
N ILE A 560 -67.82 11.04 18.86
CA ILE A 560 -67.60 12.11 19.85
C ILE A 560 -66.72 13.22 19.27
N ARG A 561 -65.53 12.85 18.78
CA ARG A 561 -64.58 13.80 18.18
C ARG A 561 -65.15 14.44 16.92
N ASP A 562 -65.86 13.67 16.10
CA ASP A 562 -66.47 14.19 14.88
C ASP A 562 -67.52 15.26 15.18
N LEU A 563 -68.34 15.05 16.22
CA LEU A 563 -69.28 16.08 16.69
C LEU A 563 -68.53 17.29 17.25
N TYR A 564 -67.55 17.07 18.13
CA TYR A 564 -66.73 18.13 18.72
C TYR A 564 -66.13 19.06 17.65
N ARG A 565 -65.53 18.48 16.61
CA ARG A 565 -64.94 19.24 15.49
C ARG A 565 -65.99 19.96 14.65
N ARG A 566 -67.14 19.33 14.35
CA ARG A 566 -68.24 19.98 13.60
C ARG A 566 -68.87 21.15 14.36
N THR A 567 -68.79 21.15 15.70
CA THR A 567 -69.33 22.23 16.55
C THR A 567 -68.28 23.28 16.92
N GLY A 568 -67.19 23.39 16.15
CA GLY A 568 -66.18 24.44 16.29
C GLY A 568 -64.97 24.07 17.15
N ALA A 569 -64.85 22.80 17.58
CA ALA A 569 -63.76 22.30 18.41
C ALA A 569 -63.50 23.20 19.64
N GLU A 570 -62.24 23.55 19.92
CA GLU A 570 -61.87 24.38 21.07
C GLU A 570 -62.40 25.82 20.97
N ASN A 571 -62.69 26.28 19.75
CA ASN A 571 -63.28 27.60 19.50
C ASN A 571 -64.81 27.58 19.69
N GLY A 572 -65.42 26.41 19.80
CA GLY A 572 -66.86 26.23 20.03
C GLY A 572 -67.26 26.44 21.49
N ALA A 573 -68.56 26.29 21.76
CA ALA A 573 -69.15 26.45 23.10
C ALA A 573 -68.64 25.40 24.10
N LEU A 574 -68.19 24.22 23.64
CA LEU A 574 -67.66 23.16 24.50
C LEU A 574 -66.27 23.49 25.05
N GLY A 575 -65.43 24.24 24.32
CA GLY A 575 -64.04 24.48 24.70
C GLY A 575 -63.20 23.19 24.72
N TYR A 576 -62.12 23.17 25.49
CA TYR A 576 -61.20 22.04 25.54
C TYR A 576 -61.76 20.83 26.30
N PRO A 577 -61.34 19.60 25.96
CA PRO A 577 -61.66 18.42 26.76
C PRO A 577 -61.07 18.52 28.17
N THR A 578 -61.81 18.05 29.17
CA THR A 578 -61.42 18.01 30.59
C THR A 578 -61.27 16.59 31.13
N SER A 579 -61.57 15.58 30.31
CA SER A 579 -61.36 14.17 30.62
C SER A 579 -60.87 13.40 29.38
N ALA A 580 -60.29 12.21 29.61
CA ALA A 580 -60.24 11.19 28.57
C ALA A 580 -61.65 10.70 28.22
N GLU A 581 -61.80 10.05 27.07
CA GLU A 581 -63.04 9.37 26.69
C GLU A 581 -63.26 8.12 27.56
N ILE A 582 -64.43 8.03 28.20
CA ILE A 582 -64.80 6.95 29.13
C ILE A 582 -65.89 6.10 28.48
N CYS A 583 -65.58 4.84 28.18
CA CYS A 583 -66.46 3.89 27.48
C CYS A 583 -67.02 2.77 28.37
N SER A 584 -67.27 3.07 29.65
CA SER A 584 -67.74 2.12 30.66
C SER A 584 -69.16 2.42 31.18
N VAL A 585 -69.94 3.22 30.45
CA VAL A 585 -71.35 3.46 30.80
C VAL A 585 -72.25 2.32 30.30
N THR A 586 -73.40 2.15 30.96
CA THR A 586 -74.40 1.12 30.67
C THR A 586 -74.71 1.06 29.17
N SER A 587 -74.78 -0.14 28.61
CA SER A 587 -75.07 -0.39 27.18
C SER A 587 -73.98 0.04 26.18
N GLY A 588 -72.71 0.12 26.60
CA GLY A 588 -71.57 0.35 25.70
C GLY A 588 -71.45 1.77 25.16
N GLY A 589 -72.07 2.73 25.83
CA GLY A 589 -71.90 4.15 25.52
C GLY A 589 -70.50 4.65 25.89
N CYS A 590 -70.12 5.77 25.30
CA CYS A 590 -68.91 6.51 25.64
C CYS A 590 -69.27 7.96 25.94
N TYR A 591 -68.51 8.64 26.78
CA TYR A 591 -68.62 10.10 26.91
C TYR A 591 -67.25 10.75 27.09
N GLN A 592 -67.18 12.03 26.75
CA GLN A 592 -66.04 12.89 27.04
C GLN A 592 -66.55 14.23 27.60
N SER A 593 -65.95 14.68 28.70
CA SER A 593 -66.23 15.97 29.30
C SER A 593 -65.38 17.07 28.66
N TYR A 594 -65.95 18.26 28.56
CA TYR A 594 -65.33 19.48 28.06
C TYR A 594 -65.58 20.63 29.05
N GLN A 595 -64.97 21.79 28.84
CA GLN A 595 -65.16 22.95 29.71
C GLN A 595 -66.62 23.43 29.77
N GLY A 596 -67.32 23.37 28.62
CA GLY A 596 -68.68 23.87 28.45
C GLY A 596 -69.78 22.81 28.38
N GLY A 597 -69.51 21.57 28.80
CA GLY A 597 -70.48 20.46 28.77
C GLY A 597 -69.85 19.10 28.52
N ARG A 598 -70.63 18.12 28.07
CA ARG A 598 -70.12 16.81 27.66
C ARG A 598 -70.69 16.38 26.32
N ILE A 599 -69.96 15.54 25.61
CA ILE A 599 -70.50 14.78 24.48
C ILE A 599 -70.65 13.33 24.92
N ILE A 600 -71.85 12.79 24.71
CA ILE A 600 -72.17 11.39 24.96
C ILE A 600 -72.41 10.71 23.62
N TRP A 601 -71.91 9.49 23.46
CA TRP A 601 -72.14 8.66 22.30
C TRP A 601 -72.75 7.31 22.70
N SER A 602 -73.73 6.85 21.92
CA SER A 602 -74.22 5.48 21.97
C SER A 602 -74.47 4.96 20.55
N ALA A 603 -74.52 3.65 20.38
CA ALA A 603 -74.89 3.04 19.10
C ALA A 603 -76.32 3.42 18.65
N ALA A 604 -77.23 3.74 19.58
CA ALA A 604 -78.63 4.06 19.29
C ALA A 604 -78.84 5.52 18.86
N THR A 605 -78.10 6.45 19.47
CA THR A 605 -78.36 7.90 19.31
C THR A 605 -77.24 8.64 18.58
N GLY A 606 -76.11 7.99 18.31
CA GLY A 606 -74.90 8.68 17.87
C GLY A 606 -74.35 9.62 18.93
N ALA A 607 -73.51 10.58 18.53
CA ALA A 607 -72.94 11.58 19.43
C ALA A 607 -73.91 12.74 19.63
N GLN A 608 -74.09 13.17 20.88
CA GLN A 608 -74.96 14.29 21.27
C GLN A 608 -74.29 15.13 22.37
N ILE A 609 -74.49 16.45 22.32
CA ILE A 609 -74.11 17.37 23.40
C ILE A 609 -75.14 17.27 24.51
N GLY A 610 -74.71 17.17 25.76
CA GLY A 610 -75.58 17.25 26.93
C GLY A 610 -74.81 17.50 28.21
#